data_AF-A0A383BJV1-F1
#
_entry.id   AF-A0A383BJV1-F1
#
_cell.length_a   1.000
_cell.length_b   1.000
_cell.length_c   1.000
_cell.angle_alpha   90.00
_cell.angle_beta   90.00
_cell.angle_gamma   90.00
#
_symmetry.space_group_name_H-M   'P 1'
#
loop_
_entity.id
_entity.type
_entity.pdbx_description
1 polymer ?
#
loop_
_entity_poly.entity_id
_entity_poly.type
_entity_poly.pdbx_seq_one_letter_code
_entity_poly.pdbx_strand_id
1 'polypeptide(L)'
;MSTLIKGLYIVKHWFGDVIFRRVFKNAGFLMSGKVANGLLGLIYFGLAAHGLGVKQFGILILVQTYIQVITGITTFQSWQAVIRYGVICLEKKDVLSLQKLIKFTSLLDVVG
;
A
#
# COMPACT_ATOMS: atom_id res chain seq x y z
N MET A 1 11.45 10.23 41.11
CA MET A 1 10.08 9.66 41.15
C MET A 1 9.09 10.37 40.21
N SER A 2 9.17 11.70 39.97
CA SER A 2 8.18 12.42 39.14
C SER A 2 8.37 12.33 37.61
N THR A 3 9.52 11.86 37.12
CA THR A 3 9.82 11.73 35.68
C THR A 3 9.11 10.53 35.02
N LEU A 4 8.93 9.42 35.75
CA LEU A 4 8.24 8.23 35.23
C LEU A 4 6.73 8.45 35.03
N ILE A 5 6.11 9.22 35.92
CA ILE A 5 4.66 9.50 35.89
C ILE A 5 4.32 10.44 34.73
N LYS A 6 5.17 11.43 34.44
CA LYS A 6 5.02 12.30 33.25
C LYS A 6 5.11 11.52 31.94
N GLY A 7 6.01 10.53 31.86
CA GLY A 7 6.13 9.66 30.68
C GLY A 7 4.84 8.89 30.38
N LEU A 8 4.16 8.38 31.40
CA LEU A 8 2.90 7.66 31.24
C LEU A 8 1.75 8.56 30.76
N TYR A 9 1.71 9.80 31.22
CA TYR A 9 0.71 10.79 30.80
C TYR A 9 0.90 11.22 29.34
N ILE A 10 2.14 11.36 28.87
CA ILE A 10 2.46 11.73 27.47
C ILE A 10 2.00 10.63 26.51
N VAL A 11 2.26 9.36 26.84
CA VAL A 11 1.84 8.21 26.02
C VAL A 11 0.31 8.13 25.91
N LYS A 12 -0.40 8.39 27.02
CA LYS A 12 -1.87 8.38 27.03
C LYS A 12 -2.47 9.53 26.25
N HIS A 13 -1.85 10.71 26.26
CA HIS A 13 -2.29 11.87 25.47
C HIS A 13 -2.05 11.66 23.96
N TRP A 14 -0.92 11.04 23.58
CA TRP A 14 -0.64 10.66 22.17
C TRP A 14 -1.75 9.80 21.55
N PHE A 15 -2.37 8.91 22.34
CA PHE A 15 -3.48 8.06 21.89
C PHE A 15 -4.82 8.81 21.73
N GLY A 16 -4.99 9.95 22.40
CA GLY A 16 -6.22 10.74 22.38
C GLY A 16 -6.25 11.84 21.31
N ASP A 17 -5.13 12.10 20.64
CA ASP A 17 -5.02 13.21 19.70
C ASP A 17 -5.72 12.94 18.37
N VAL A 18 -6.29 14.01 17.79
CA VAL A 18 -6.96 14.03 16.47
C VAL A 18 -6.07 13.47 15.35
N ILE A 19 -4.75 13.51 15.54
CA ILE A 19 -3.75 12.94 14.63
C ILE A 19 -3.77 11.41 14.68
N PHE A 20 -3.74 10.81 15.87
CA PHE A 20 -3.76 9.35 16.01
C PHE A 20 -5.05 8.76 15.43
N ARG A 21 -6.20 9.39 15.70
CA ARG A 21 -7.48 8.98 15.10
C ARG A 21 -7.50 9.10 13.57
N ARG A 22 -6.86 10.13 12.99
CA ARG A 22 -6.74 10.29 11.53
C ARG A 22 -5.81 9.25 10.92
N VAL A 23 -4.65 9.01 11.54
CA VAL A 23 -3.71 7.96 11.11
C VAL A 23 -4.37 6.60 11.19
N PHE A 24 -5.08 6.28 12.28
CA PHE A 24 -5.78 5.01 12.44
C PHE A 24 -6.93 4.85 11.45
N LYS A 25 -7.71 5.92 11.18
CA LYS A 25 -8.78 5.89 10.16
C LYS A 25 -8.22 5.66 8.75
N ASN A 26 -7.13 6.35 8.39
CA ASN A 26 -6.49 6.19 7.08
C ASN A 26 -5.80 4.83 6.94
N ALA A 27 -5.08 4.39 7.98
CA ALA A 27 -4.47 3.06 8.01
C ALA A 27 -5.53 1.96 7.95
N GLY A 28 -6.63 2.10 8.70
CA GLY A 28 -7.76 1.18 8.67
C GLY A 28 -8.43 1.12 7.29
N PHE A 29 -8.56 2.25 6.61
CA PHE A 29 -9.08 2.31 5.24
C PHE A 29 -8.13 1.66 4.21
N LEU A 30 -6.82 1.87 4.33
CA LEU A 30 -5.83 1.22 3.47
C LEU A 30 -5.77 -0.30 3.74
N MET A 31 -5.83 -0.69 5.01
CA MET A 31 -5.83 -2.09 5.42
C MET A 31 -7.10 -2.81 4.98
N SER A 32 -8.27 -2.17 5.03
CA SER A 32 -9.52 -2.80 4.57
C SER A 32 -9.44 -3.18 3.10
N GLY A 33 -8.84 -2.34 2.24
CA GLY A 33 -8.58 -2.67 0.84
C GLY A 33 -7.67 -3.89 0.67
N LYS A 34 -6.58 -3.98 1.46
CA LYS A 34 -5.68 -5.15 1.42
C LYS A 34 -6.33 -6.42 1.93
N VAL A 35 -7.09 -6.34 3.01
CA VAL A 35 -7.83 -7.47 3.58
C VAL A 35 -8.89 -7.96 2.60
N ALA A 36 -9.67 -7.04 2.01
CA ALA A 36 -10.65 -7.38 0.99
C ALA A 36 -10.00 -8.07 -0.21
N ASN A 37 -8.87 -7.55 -0.71
CA ASN A 37 -8.12 -8.17 -1.80
C ASN A 37 -7.65 -9.59 -1.45
N GLY A 38 -7.14 -9.80 -0.23
CA GLY A 38 -6.75 -11.13 0.25
C GLY A 38 -7.92 -12.11 0.32
N LEU A 39 -9.06 -11.67 0.84
CA LEU A 39 -10.28 -12.50 0.91
C LEU A 39 -10.80 -12.88 -0.48
N LEU A 40 -10.86 -11.92 -1.40
CA LEU A 40 -11.23 -12.19 -2.79
C LEU A 40 -10.24 -13.14 -3.47
N GLY A 41 -8.94 -12.99 -3.20
CA GLY A 41 -7.90 -13.90 -3.68
C GLY A 41 -8.08 -15.33 -3.16
N LEU A 42 -8.45 -15.50 -1.89
CA LEU A 42 -8.75 -16.82 -1.32
C LEU A 42 -9.98 -17.46 -1.96
N ILE A 43 -11.04 -16.67 -2.18
CA ILE A 43 -12.24 -17.14 -2.89
C ILE A 43 -11.87 -17.59 -4.31
N TYR A 44 -11.09 -16.78 -5.03
CA TYR A 44 -10.58 -17.12 -6.35
C TYR A 44 -9.77 -18.43 -6.34
N PHE A 45 -8.85 -18.60 -5.39
CA PHE A 45 -8.06 -19.82 -5.28
C PHE A 45 -8.92 -21.04 -4.96
N GLY A 46 -9.92 -20.90 -4.09
CA GLY A 46 -10.88 -21.97 -3.80
C GLY A 46 -11.65 -22.41 -5.05
N LEU A 47 -12.21 -21.45 -5.79
CA LEU A 47 -12.92 -21.72 -7.04
C LEU A 47 -12.01 -22.34 -8.10
N ALA A 48 -10.78 -21.83 -8.24
CA ALA A 48 -9.79 -22.35 -9.17
C ALA A 48 -9.35 -23.78 -8.81
N ALA A 49 -9.13 -24.07 -7.52
CA ALA A 49 -8.77 -25.40 -7.05
C ALA A 49 -9.89 -26.42 -7.31
N HIS A 50 -11.15 -26.02 -7.10
CA HIS A 50 -12.32 -26.87 -7.40
C HIS A 50 -12.55 -27.06 -8.91
N GLY A 51 -12.38 -26.02 -9.73
CA GLY A 51 -12.67 -26.06 -11.16
C GLY A 51 -11.59 -26.72 -12.02
N LEU A 52 -10.31 -26.55 -11.68
CA LEU A 52 -9.18 -27.02 -12.50
C LEU A 52 -8.62 -28.37 -12.04
N GLY A 53 -8.87 -28.80 -10.80
CA GLY A 53 -8.22 -29.96 -10.21
C GLY A 53 -6.78 -29.69 -9.78
N VAL A 54 -6.21 -30.58 -8.95
CA VAL A 54 -4.95 -30.34 -8.21
C VAL A 54 -3.76 -30.07 -9.13
N LYS A 55 -3.64 -30.79 -10.25
CA LYS A 55 -2.48 -30.69 -11.15
C LYS A 55 -2.44 -29.36 -11.90
N GLN A 56 -3.55 -28.96 -12.52
CA GLN A 56 -3.66 -27.71 -13.27
C GLN A 56 -3.61 -26.49 -12.34
N PHE A 57 -4.21 -26.58 -11.15
CA PHE A 57 -4.11 -25.55 -10.13
C PHE A 57 -2.66 -25.33 -9.65
N GLY A 58 -1.91 -26.41 -9.43
CA GLY A 58 -0.49 -26.33 -9.06
C GLY A 58 0.35 -25.60 -10.12
N ILE A 59 0.12 -25.91 -11.40
CA ILE A 59 0.79 -25.21 -12.51
C ILE A 59 0.40 -23.72 -12.52
N LEU A 60 -0.88 -23.40 -12.37
CA LEU A 60 -1.37 -22.03 -12.34
C LEU A 60 -0.72 -21.22 -11.21
N ILE A 61 -0.68 -21.76 -10.00
CA ILE A 61 -0.04 -21.08 -8.86
C ILE A 61 1.47 -20.91 -9.07
N LEU A 62 2.17 -21.91 -9.62
CA LEU A 62 3.60 -21.79 -9.90
C LEU A 62 3.90 -20.67 -10.90
N VAL A 63 3.14 -20.60 -12.00
CA VAL A 63 3.28 -19.52 -12.99
C VAL A 63 2.95 -18.16 -12.37
N GLN A 64 1.82 -18.08 -11.64
CA GLN A 64 1.39 -16.85 -10.99
C GLN A 64 2.44 -16.33 -9.99
N THR A 65 2.96 -17.20 -9.14
CA THR A 65 3.97 -16.83 -8.12
C THR A 65 5.30 -16.44 -8.77
N TYR A 66 5.73 -17.16 -9.81
CA TYR A 66 6.92 -16.81 -10.60
C TYR A 66 6.81 -15.40 -11.19
N ILE A 67 5.68 -15.10 -11.85
CA ILE A 67 5.40 -13.76 -12.39
C ILE A 67 5.43 -12.73 -11.25
N GLN A 68 4.77 -12.99 -10.12
CA GLN A 68 4.75 -12.05 -8.99
C GLN A 68 6.15 -11.76 -8.43
N VAL A 69 7.03 -12.76 -8.36
CA VAL A 69 8.41 -12.58 -7.91
C VAL A 69 9.18 -11.70 -8.89
N ILE A 70 9.09 -11.99 -10.19
CA ILE A 70 9.75 -11.18 -11.23
C ILE A 70 9.23 -9.76 -11.21
N THR A 71 7.91 -9.57 -11.18
CA THR A 71 7.29 -8.25 -11.09
C THR A 71 7.74 -7.53 -9.81
N GLY A 72 7.83 -8.23 -8.67
CA GLY A 72 8.31 -7.65 -7.42
C GLY A 72 9.76 -7.13 -7.49
N ILE A 73 10.61 -7.77 -8.30
CA ILE A 73 12.02 -7.41 -8.48
C ILE A 73 12.20 -6.34 -9.57
N THR A 74 11.43 -6.44 -10.65
CA THR A 74 11.58 -5.61 -11.86
C THR A 74 10.74 -4.33 -11.80
N THR A 75 9.58 -4.35 -11.13
CA THR A 75 8.69 -3.18 -11.09
C THR A 75 9.22 -2.13 -10.13
N PHE A 76 9.78 -1.06 -10.69
CA PHE A 76 9.94 0.20 -10.00
C PHE A 76 8.55 0.70 -9.59
N GLN A 77 8.30 0.83 -8.28
CA GLN A 77 7.01 1.28 -7.74
C GLN A 77 6.81 2.79 -7.99
N SER A 78 6.81 3.23 -9.24
CA SER A 78 6.76 4.63 -9.69
C SER A 78 5.55 5.36 -9.10
N TRP A 79 4.42 4.68 -8.95
CA TRP A 79 3.22 5.25 -8.33
C TRP A 79 3.41 5.62 -6.83
N GLN A 80 4.25 4.88 -6.07
CA GLN A 80 4.55 5.22 -4.69
C GLN A 80 5.43 6.47 -4.59
N ALA A 81 6.32 6.69 -5.56
CA ALA A 81 7.07 7.93 -5.66
C ALA A 81 6.10 9.12 -5.89
N VAL A 82 5.12 8.97 -6.78
CA VAL A 82 4.07 10.00 -6.99
C VAL A 82 3.29 10.29 -5.73
N ILE A 83 2.83 9.27 -5.02
CA ILE A 83 2.03 9.49 -3.80
C ILE A 83 2.88 10.18 -2.73
N ARG A 84 4.12 9.74 -2.53
CA ARG A 84 4.98 10.30 -1.49
C ARG A 84 5.39 11.75 -1.78
N TYR A 85 5.75 12.07 -3.02
CA TYR A 85 6.18 13.42 -3.41
C TYR A 85 5.01 14.33 -3.77
N GLY A 86 3.89 13.79 -4.26
CA GLY A 86 2.69 14.55 -4.61
C GLY A 86 2.02 15.18 -3.39
N VAL A 87 1.98 14.48 -2.25
CA VAL A 87 1.48 15.04 -0.98
C VAL A 87 2.31 16.25 -0.54
N ILE A 88 3.63 16.18 -0.70
CA ILE A 88 4.57 17.27 -0.33
C ILE A 88 4.37 18.50 -1.24
N CYS A 89 4.09 18.31 -2.52
CA CYS A 89 3.80 19.41 -3.46
C CYS A 89 2.42 20.05 -3.20
N LEU A 90 1.41 19.26 -2.85
CA LEU A 90 0.07 19.72 -2.51
C LEU A 90 0.05 20.55 -1.22
N GLU A 91 0.80 20.15 -0.18
CA GLU A 91 0.90 20.94 1.05
C GLU A 91 1.54 22.32 0.83
N LYS A 92 2.42 22.45 -0.16
CA LYS A 92 3.07 23.73 -0.52
C LYS A 92 2.26 24.59 -1.49
N LYS A 93 1.07 24.15 -1.95
CA LYS A 93 0.25 24.80 -3.00
C LYS A 93 1.00 25.09 -4.32
N ASP A 94 2.10 24.40 -4.58
CA ASP A 94 2.92 24.60 -5.78
C ASP A 94 2.48 23.64 -6.90
N VAL A 95 1.52 24.11 -7.70
CA VAL A 95 0.86 23.35 -8.77
C VAL A 95 1.82 23.01 -9.93
N LEU A 96 2.87 23.83 -10.12
CA LEU A 96 3.88 23.64 -11.17
C LEU A 96 4.80 22.45 -10.87
N SER A 97 5.21 22.31 -9.61
CA SER A 97 6.00 21.17 -9.16
C SER A 97 5.19 19.86 -9.22
N LEU A 98 3.89 19.92 -8.95
CA LEU A 98 2.98 18.77 -9.10
C LEU A 98 2.87 18.29 -10.55
N GLN A 99 2.68 19.20 -11.51
CA GLN A 99 2.61 18.87 -12.94
C GLN A 99 3.92 18.25 -13.47
N LYS A 100 5.08 18.73 -13.01
CA LYS A 100 6.38 18.15 -13.37
C LYS A 100 6.54 16.74 -12.81
N LEU A 101 6.10 16.50 -11.58
CA LEU A 101 6.14 15.18 -10.95
C LEU A 101 5.23 14.18 -11.68
N ILE A 102 4.02 14.61 -12.07
CA ILE A 102 3.08 13.80 -12.85
C ILE A 102 3.65 13.49 -14.24
N LYS A 103 4.23 14.48 -14.95
CA LYS A 103 4.88 14.26 -16.24
C LYS A 103 6.08 13.31 -16.13
N PHE A 104 6.93 13.49 -15.13
CA PHE A 104 8.09 12.63 -14.91
C PHE A 104 7.68 11.19 -14.65
N THR A 105 6.67 10.99 -13.80
CA THR A 105 6.22 9.63 -13.47
C THR A 105 5.47 9.00 -14.64
N SER A 106 4.67 9.76 -15.39
CA SER A 106 4.05 9.28 -16.63
C SER A 106 5.09 8.93 -17.69
N LEU A 107 6.21 9.65 -17.79
CA LEU A 107 7.32 9.27 -18.66
C LEU A 107 7.99 7.98 -18.19
N LEU A 108 8.20 7.85 -16.88
CA LEU A 108 8.78 6.66 -16.27
C LEU A 108 7.91 5.41 -16.47
N ASP A 109 6.58 5.57 -16.43
CA ASP A 109 5.60 4.50 -16.68
C ASP A 109 5.50 4.11 -18.18
N VAL A 110 5.88 5.02 -19.09
CA VAL A 110 5.95 4.75 -20.53
C VAL A 110 7.30 4.15 -20.94
N VAL A 111 8.38 4.48 -20.23
CA VAL A 111 9.75 4.01 -20.52
C VAL A 111 10.09 2.69 -19.81
N GLY A 112 9.51 2.45 -18.63
CA GLY A 112 9.61 1.19 -17.89
C GLY A 112 8.71 0.10 -18.47
#